data_AF-A0A534PWH5-F1
#
_entry.id   AF-A0A534PWH5-F1
#
_cell.length_a   1.000
_cell.length_b   1.000
_cell.length_c   1.000
_cell.angle_alpha   90.00
_cell.angle_beta   90.00
_cell.angle_gamma   90.00
#
_symmetry.space_group_name_H-M   'P 1'
#
loop_
_entity.id
_entity.type
_entity.pdbx_description
1 polymer ?
#
loop_
_entity_poly.entity_id
_entity_poly.type
_entity_poly.pdbx_seq_one_letter_code
_entity_poly.pdbx_strand_id
1 'polypeptide(L)'
;MAGLAFGLFGAEMTFGSLRPDAPHSDAVLYSIEVRNDAGDLLASPMLVGEEGRPVHLNLVGPHSDPMAMSLDLDPRPDGDNICLGYKLSIDDGFAHSGHVGVSYGEERSVQLRGGGESLRLSLVVARARSQQFERILHHRRRPTT
;
A
#
# COMPACT_ATOMS: atom_id res chain seq x y z
N MET A 1 56.20 -2.16 -4.01
CA MET A 1 55.37 -1.13 -3.33
C MET A 1 54.59 -0.38 -4.40
N ALA A 2 53.36 -0.82 -4.64
CA ALA A 2 52.40 -0.15 -5.51
C ALA A 2 51.02 -0.51 -4.95
N GLY A 3 50.31 0.49 -4.42
CA GLY A 3 48.96 0.35 -3.92
C GLY A 3 47.97 1.00 -4.87
N LEU A 4 46.85 0.32 -5.08
CA LEU A 4 45.54 0.66 -5.69
C LEU A 4 44.73 -0.67 -5.53
N ALA A 5 43.44 -0.78 -5.27
CA ALA A 5 42.31 0.11 -5.10
C ALA A 5 41.10 -0.78 -4.67
N PHE A 6 40.21 -0.23 -3.84
CA PHE A 6 38.76 -0.47 -3.64
C PHE A 6 38.15 -1.89 -3.57
N GLY A 7 37.29 -2.06 -2.55
CA GLY A 7 36.31 -3.15 -2.47
C GLY A 7 35.49 -3.20 -1.18
N LEU A 8 34.92 -2.08 -0.72
CA LEU A 8 33.83 -2.09 0.26
C LEU A 8 32.50 -2.06 -0.51
N PHE A 9 32.04 -3.22 -0.97
CA PHE A 9 30.65 -3.41 -1.38
C PHE A 9 29.90 -3.96 -0.18
N GLY A 10 28.89 -3.24 0.31
CA GLY A 10 27.97 -3.83 1.28
C GLY A 10 27.21 -2.88 2.18
N ALA A 11 26.66 -1.80 1.63
CA ALA A 11 25.42 -1.17 2.09
C ALA A 11 25.26 0.10 1.28
N GLU A 12 24.23 0.18 0.43
CA GLU A 12 23.39 1.38 0.28
C GLU A 12 22.48 1.23 -0.94
N MET A 13 21.23 1.68 -0.72
CA MET A 13 20.20 2.01 -1.71
C MET A 13 19.29 0.87 -2.20
N THR A 14 18.49 0.32 -1.28
CA THR A 14 17.13 -0.16 -1.61
C THR A 14 16.15 1.02 -1.52
N PHE A 15 16.34 2.03 -2.35
CA PHE A 15 15.29 3.00 -2.66
C PHE A 15 15.35 3.21 -4.17
N GLY A 16 14.21 3.00 -4.83
CA GLY A 16 14.08 3.17 -6.27
C GLY A 16 14.67 4.51 -6.68
N SER A 17 15.52 4.48 -7.71
CA SER A 17 16.05 5.66 -8.37
C SER A 17 14.91 6.65 -8.66
N LEU A 18 14.78 7.70 -7.84
CA LEU A 18 13.96 8.86 -8.13
C LEU A 18 14.55 9.50 -9.40
N ARG A 19 13.93 9.25 -10.55
CA ARG A 19 14.26 9.98 -11.77
C ARG A 19 13.86 11.45 -11.55
N PRO A 20 14.81 12.39 -11.58
CA PRO A 20 14.52 13.79 -11.33
C PRO A 20 14.06 14.43 -12.63
N ASP A 21 12.80 14.24 -13.04
CA ASP A 21 12.22 14.99 -14.18
C ASP A 21 10.68 14.96 -14.26
N ALA A 22 9.98 14.51 -13.22
CA ALA A 22 8.52 14.68 -13.15
C ALA A 22 8.19 15.96 -12.36
N PRO A 23 7.17 16.76 -12.77
CA PRO A 23 6.65 17.82 -11.93
C PRO A 23 6.32 17.24 -10.55
N HIS A 24 6.65 17.97 -9.48
CA HIS A 24 6.53 17.54 -8.08
C HIS A 24 5.29 16.68 -7.85
N SER A 25 5.44 15.36 -7.79
CA SER A 25 4.38 14.45 -7.39
C SER A 25 4.32 14.51 -5.86
N ASP A 26 3.17 14.93 -5.33
CA ASP A 26 2.99 14.95 -3.89
C ASP A 26 3.05 13.52 -3.34
N ALA A 27 3.70 13.35 -2.19
CA ALA A 27 3.70 12.07 -1.50
C ALA A 27 2.27 11.73 -1.05
N VAL A 28 1.87 10.47 -1.22
CA VAL A 28 0.54 9.96 -0.86
C VAL A 28 0.67 8.77 0.08
N LEU A 29 -0.16 8.75 1.11
CA LEU A 29 -0.29 7.64 2.04
C LEU A 29 -1.52 6.80 1.69
N TYR A 30 -1.32 5.50 1.59
CA TYR A 30 -2.36 4.49 1.46
C TYR A 30 -2.46 3.72 2.78
N SER A 31 -3.58 3.81 3.48
CA SER A 31 -3.89 2.96 4.63
C SER A 31 -4.84 1.87 4.19
N ILE A 32 -4.42 0.63 4.34
CA ILE A 32 -5.16 -0.54 3.87
C ILE A 32 -5.55 -1.40 5.07
N GLU A 33 -6.76 -1.94 5.04
CA GLU A 33 -7.18 -3.04 5.92
C GLU A 33 -7.77 -4.17 5.07
N VAL A 34 -7.39 -5.40 5.40
CA VAL A 34 -7.99 -6.61 4.86
C VAL A 34 -8.66 -7.35 6.00
N ARG A 35 -9.94 -7.66 5.86
CA ARG A 35 -10.72 -8.43 6.83
C ARG A 35 -11.41 -9.62 6.18
N ASN A 36 -11.62 -10.70 6.93
CA ASN A 36 -12.49 -11.80 6.49
C ASN A 36 -13.98 -11.46 6.68
N ASP A 37 -14.87 -12.35 6.27
CA ASP A 37 -16.33 -12.20 6.47
C ASP A 37 -16.77 -12.20 7.94
N ALA A 38 -15.98 -12.81 8.84
CA ALA A 38 -16.23 -12.75 10.29
C ALA A 38 -15.88 -11.37 10.89
N GLY A 39 -15.15 -10.53 10.14
CA GLY A 39 -14.70 -9.20 10.56
C GLY A 39 -13.30 -9.18 11.18
N ASP A 40 -12.62 -10.33 11.24
CA ASP A 40 -11.27 -10.43 11.77
C ASP A 40 -10.29 -9.66 10.87
N LEU A 41 -9.37 -8.93 11.49
CA LEU A 41 -8.33 -8.20 10.78
C LEU A 41 -7.22 -9.15 10.38
N LEU A 42 -7.02 -9.30 9.07
CA LEU A 42 -6.04 -10.20 8.49
C LEU A 42 -4.72 -9.49 8.13
N ALA A 43 -4.84 -8.24 7.67
CA ALA A 43 -3.68 -7.41 7.36
C ALA A 43 -4.06 -5.93 7.48
N SER A 44 -3.09 -5.11 7.89
CA SER A 44 -3.29 -3.67 7.98
C SER A 44 -2.04 -2.87 7.58
N PRO A 45 -1.57 -2.97 6.33
CA PRO A 45 -0.38 -2.25 5.89
C PRO A 45 -0.65 -0.75 5.67
N MET A 46 0.45 0.01 5.74
CA MET A 46 0.50 1.40 5.31
C MET A 46 1.61 1.56 4.28
N LEU A 47 1.29 2.21 3.18
CA LEU A 47 2.23 2.44 2.08
C LEU A 47 2.36 3.93 1.81
N VAL A 48 3.58 4.38 1.57
CA VAL A 48 3.86 5.71 1.06
C VAL A 48 4.25 5.57 -0.40
N GLY A 49 3.56 6.30 -1.26
CA GLY A 49 3.85 6.39 -2.68
C GLY A 49 3.85 7.84 -3.14
N GLU A 50 3.77 8.01 -4.46
CA GLU A 50 3.66 9.30 -5.11
C GLU A 50 2.31 9.38 -5.85
N GLU A 51 1.72 10.57 -5.91
CA GLU A 51 0.47 10.79 -6.62
C GLU A 51 0.59 10.36 -8.11
N GLY A 52 -0.38 9.57 -8.57
CA GLY A 52 -0.44 9.06 -9.93
C GLY A 52 0.63 8.00 -10.29
N ARG A 53 1.39 7.50 -9.31
CA ARG A 53 2.37 6.42 -9.54
C ARG A 53 1.91 5.09 -8.96
N PRO A 54 2.09 3.97 -9.67
CA PRO A 54 1.85 2.65 -9.13
C PRO A 54 2.68 2.36 -7.89
N VAL A 55 2.09 1.63 -6.94
CA VAL A 55 2.75 1.19 -5.71
C VAL A 55 2.58 -0.32 -5.59
N HIS A 56 3.66 -1.00 -5.23
CA HIS A 56 3.66 -2.44 -5.00
C HIS A 56 4.03 -2.74 -3.54
N LEU A 57 3.29 -3.65 -2.94
CA LEU A 57 3.55 -4.21 -1.63
C LEU A 57 3.66 -5.73 -1.77
N ASN A 58 4.69 -6.29 -1.15
CA ASN A 58 4.78 -7.72 -0.88
C ASN A 58 5.05 -7.91 0.61
N LEU A 59 4.09 -8.49 1.32
CA LEU A 59 4.19 -8.89 2.71
C LEU A 59 4.42 -10.39 2.76
N VAL A 60 5.50 -10.78 3.42
CA VAL A 60 5.82 -12.19 3.67
C VAL A 60 5.76 -12.39 5.18
N GLY A 61 4.74 -13.09 5.64
CA GLY A 61 4.68 -13.57 7.02
C GLY A 61 5.22 -15.00 7.14
N PRO A 62 5.80 -15.38 8.29
CA PRO A 62 5.71 -16.78 8.71
C PRO A 62 4.22 -17.15 8.86
N HIS A 63 3.86 -18.43 8.77
CA HIS A 63 2.50 -18.99 8.73
C HIS A 63 1.56 -18.67 9.94
N SER A 64 1.87 -17.61 10.70
CA SER A 64 1.09 -17.00 11.77
C SER A 64 1.33 -15.50 11.75
N ASP A 65 0.35 -14.74 11.26
CA ASP A 65 0.15 -13.28 11.28
C ASP A 65 1.39 -12.34 11.23
N PRO A 66 1.49 -11.43 10.23
CA PRO A 66 0.51 -11.15 9.18
C PRO A 66 0.53 -12.19 8.04
N MET A 67 -0.60 -12.42 7.38
CA MET A 67 -0.71 -13.29 6.19
C MET A 67 0.27 -12.92 5.08
N ALA A 68 0.66 -13.88 4.24
CA ALA A 68 1.42 -13.59 3.04
C ALA A 68 0.49 -12.93 2.02
N MET A 69 0.86 -11.73 1.55
CA MET A 69 0.07 -11.01 0.58
C MET A 69 0.90 -10.17 -0.38
N SER A 70 0.42 -10.07 -1.62
CA SER A 70 0.92 -9.13 -2.62
C SER A 70 -0.19 -8.18 -3.02
N LEU A 71 0.10 -6.88 -3.09
CA LEU A 71 -0.84 -5.85 -3.48
C LEU A 71 -0.18 -4.89 -4.48
N ASP A 72 -0.74 -4.84 -5.69
CA ASP A 72 -0.47 -3.78 -6.66
C ASP A 72 -1.58 -2.73 -6.57
N LEU A 73 -1.18 -1.46 -6.52
CA LEU A 73 -2.05 -0.30 -6.62
C LEU A 73 -1.67 0.53 -7.83
N ASP A 74 -2.64 0.85 -8.68
CA ASP A 74 -2.46 1.67 -9.89
C ASP A 74 -3.41 2.88 -9.83
N PRO A 75 -2.97 4.00 -9.22
CA PRO A 75 -3.80 5.20 -9.06
C PRO A 75 -3.87 5.99 -10.37
N ARG A 76 -5.08 6.26 -10.85
CA ARG A 76 -5.33 7.17 -11.97
C ARG A 76 -6.13 8.40 -11.51
N PRO A 77 -5.75 9.61 -11.90
CA PRO A 77 -6.49 10.81 -11.54
C PRO A 77 -7.91 10.76 -12.14
N ASP A 78 -8.90 11.18 -11.35
CA ASP A 78 -10.31 11.26 -11.74
C ASP A 78 -10.94 12.53 -11.13
N GLY A 79 -10.66 13.69 -11.76
CA GLY A 79 -11.00 15.00 -11.21
C GLY A 79 -10.26 15.27 -9.89
N ASP A 80 -11.01 15.59 -8.83
CA ASP A 80 -10.49 15.72 -7.46
C ASP A 80 -10.37 14.37 -6.73
N ASN A 81 -10.78 13.27 -7.37
CA ASN A 81 -10.73 11.92 -6.85
C ASN A 81 -9.63 11.10 -7.54
N ILE A 82 -9.46 9.87 -7.07
CA ILE A 82 -8.58 8.86 -7.67
C ILE A 82 -9.43 7.65 -8.07
N CYS A 83 -9.27 7.18 -9.29
CA CYS A 83 -9.66 5.82 -9.67
C CYS A 83 -8.49 4.88 -9.41
N LEU A 84 -8.60 4.09 -8.34
CA LEU A 84 -7.54 3.18 -7.89
C LEU A 84 -7.78 1.79 -8.46
N GLY A 85 -6.95 1.38 -9.42
CA GLY A 85 -6.83 -0.03 -9.80
C GLY A 85 -6.15 -0.81 -8.68
N TYR A 86 -6.61 -2.03 -8.40
CA TYR A 86 -5.97 -2.92 -7.43
C TYR A 86 -5.83 -4.33 -7.98
N LYS A 87 -4.77 -5.01 -7.54
CA LYS A 87 -4.60 -6.46 -7.67
C LYS A 87 -4.04 -7.00 -6.36
N LEU A 88 -4.84 -7.79 -5.66
CA LEU A 88 -4.53 -8.38 -4.36
C LEU A 88 -4.43 -9.89 -4.51
N SER A 89 -3.37 -10.48 -3.97
CA SER A 89 -3.23 -11.92 -3.80
C SER A 89 -2.91 -12.20 -2.35
N ILE A 90 -3.62 -13.16 -1.76
CA ILE A 90 -3.47 -13.62 -0.38
C ILE A 90 -3.15 -15.13 -0.43
N ASP A 91 -2.62 -15.70 0.65
CA ASP A 91 -2.27 -17.11 0.92
C ASP A 91 -2.84 -18.22 0.00
N ASP A 92 -4.05 -18.09 -0.54
CA ASP A 92 -4.73 -19.04 -1.44
C ASP A 92 -4.23 -19.03 -2.91
N GLY A 93 -3.39 -18.07 -3.28
CA GLY A 93 -2.88 -17.91 -4.65
C GLY A 93 -3.92 -17.39 -5.64
N PHE A 94 -5.10 -16.98 -5.18
CA PHE A 94 -6.12 -16.34 -6.01
C PHE A 94 -5.88 -14.83 -6.05
N ALA A 95 -5.88 -14.26 -7.25
CA ALA A 95 -5.73 -12.83 -7.44
C ALA A 95 -7.10 -12.17 -7.59
N HIS A 96 -7.44 -11.28 -6.67
CA HIS A 96 -8.58 -10.38 -6.78
C HIS A 96 -8.14 -9.07 -7.43
N SER A 97 -8.85 -8.62 -8.46
CA SER A 97 -8.56 -7.34 -9.10
C SER A 97 -9.82 -6.54 -9.38
N GLY A 98 -9.66 -5.23 -9.45
CA GLY A 98 -10.76 -4.32 -9.71
C GLY A 98 -10.33 -2.87 -9.70
N HIS A 99 -11.32 -1.98 -9.71
CA HIS A 99 -11.14 -0.54 -9.61
C HIS A 99 -12.09 0.01 -8.56
N VAL A 100 -11.65 1.07 -7.87
CA VAL A 100 -12.45 1.77 -6.87
C VAL A 100 -12.23 3.27 -6.98
N GLY A 101 -13.31 4.05 -6.98
CA GLY A 101 -13.25 5.50 -6.90
C GLY A 101 -13.09 5.97 -5.46
N VAL A 102 -12.04 6.74 -5.19
CA VAL A 102 -11.61 7.16 -3.85
C VAL A 102 -11.47 8.67 -3.80
N SER A 103 -12.15 9.28 -2.84
CA SER A 103 -11.91 10.67 -2.46
C SER A 103 -10.84 10.72 -1.37
N TYR A 104 -9.96 11.71 -1.42
CA TYR A 104 -8.87 11.82 -0.44
C TYR A 104 -9.40 11.93 1.00
N GLY A 105 -8.97 11.01 1.86
CA GLY A 105 -9.35 10.91 3.27
C GLY A 105 -10.67 10.21 3.55
N GLU A 106 -11.39 9.76 2.52
CA GLU A 106 -12.58 8.92 2.69
C GLU A 106 -12.21 7.45 2.64
N GLU A 107 -12.82 6.66 3.52
CA GLU A 107 -12.69 5.21 3.46
C GLU A 107 -13.59 4.63 2.37
N ARG A 108 -12.99 3.75 1.57
CA ARG A 108 -13.70 2.93 0.60
C ARG A 108 -13.47 1.46 0.91
N SER A 109 -14.54 0.67 0.83
CA SER A 109 -14.50 -0.77 0.99
C SER A 109 -14.96 -1.46 -0.28
N VAL A 110 -14.28 -2.54 -0.66
CA VAL A 110 -14.70 -3.46 -1.72
C VAL A 110 -14.79 -4.88 -1.17
N GLN A 111 -15.82 -5.61 -1.57
CA GLN A 111 -15.96 -7.02 -1.22
C GLN A 111 -15.29 -7.86 -2.30
N LEU A 112 -14.34 -8.67 -1.90
CA LEU A 112 -13.60 -9.59 -2.74
C LEU A 112 -14.24 -10.97 -2.58
N ARG A 113 -14.63 -11.58 -3.69
CA ARG A 113 -15.26 -12.91 -3.73
C ARG A 113 -14.44 -13.83 -4.62
N GLY A 114 -14.43 -15.11 -4.30
CA GLY A 114 -13.55 -16.11 -4.94
C GLY A 114 -12.48 -16.60 -3.95
N GLY A 115 -11.81 -17.71 -4.23
CA GLY A 115 -10.73 -18.21 -3.36
C GLY A 115 -11.16 -19.08 -2.16
N GLY A 116 -12.46 -19.22 -1.90
CA GLY A 116 -13.00 -20.05 -0.81
C GLY A 116 -13.42 -19.27 0.43
N GLU A 117 -12.94 -18.03 0.57
CA GLU A 117 -13.37 -17.07 1.60
C GLU A 117 -13.74 -15.74 0.95
N SER A 118 -14.72 -15.01 1.48
CA SER A 118 -14.92 -13.62 1.08
C SER A 118 -14.16 -12.69 2.00
N LEU A 119 -13.55 -11.67 1.38
CA LEU A 119 -12.71 -10.70 2.04
C LEU A 119 -13.29 -9.29 1.84
N ARG A 120 -12.94 -8.39 2.75
CA ARG A 120 -13.17 -6.96 2.61
C ARG A 120 -11.84 -6.25 2.56
N LEU A 121 -11.58 -5.58 1.44
CA LEU A 121 -10.48 -4.64 1.30
C LEU A 121 -11.00 -3.23 1.57
N SER A 122 -10.48 -2.60 2.62
CA SER A 122 -10.76 -1.21 2.97
C SER A 122 -9.53 -0.36 2.72
N LEU A 123 -9.72 0.83 2.16
CA LEU A 123 -8.64 1.72 1.77
C LEU A 123 -9.00 3.18 2.04
N VAL A 124 -8.02 3.92 2.57
CA VAL A 124 -8.04 5.37 2.69
C VAL A 124 -6.77 5.91 2.04
N VAL A 125 -6.92 6.94 1.21
CA VAL A 125 -5.80 7.59 0.52
C VAL A 125 -5.70 9.04 0.99
N ALA A 126 -4.51 9.51 1.38
CA ALA A 126 -4.30 10.87 1.84
C ALA A 126 -3.01 11.47 1.28
N ARG A 127 -3.07 12.71 0.77
CA ARG A 127 -1.87 13.48 0.41
C ARG A 127 -1.08 13.82 1.68
N ALA A 128 0.25 13.77 1.59
CA ALA A 128 1.12 14.20 2.67
C ALA A 128 0.81 15.65 3.09
N ARG A 129 1.01 15.95 4.38
CA ARG A 129 0.75 17.27 4.98
C ARG A 129 -0.72 17.71 4.97
N SER A 130 -1.66 16.83 4.59
CA SER A 130 -3.10 17.07 4.74
C SER A 130 -3.57 16.74 6.16
N GLN A 131 -4.70 17.31 6.59
CA GLN A 131 -5.30 16.95 7.88
C GLN A 131 -5.69 15.47 7.94
N GLN A 132 -6.09 14.91 6.80
CA GLN A 132 -6.47 13.52 6.62
C GLN A 132 -5.26 12.60 6.88
N PHE A 133 -4.09 12.96 6.37
CA PHE A 133 -2.84 12.25 6.61
C PHE A 133 -2.50 12.18 8.10
N GLU A 134 -2.55 13.31 8.81
CA GLU A 134 -2.29 13.35 10.25
C GLU A 134 -3.31 12.51 11.03
N ARG A 135 -4.60 12.55 10.66
CA ARG A 135 -5.64 11.72 11.30
C ARG A 135 -5.35 10.23 11.16
N ILE A 136 -4.95 9.77 9.96
CA ILE A 136 -4.59 8.37 9.72
C ILE A 136 -3.39 7.98 10.59
N LEU A 137 -2.34 8.79 10.61
CA LEU A 137 -1.17 8.51 11.46
C LEU A 137 -1.53 8.47 12.95
N HIS A 138 -2.38 9.37 13.42
CA HIS A 138 -2.83 9.39 14.81
C HIS A 138 -3.67 8.16 15.17
N HIS A 139 -4.57 7.71 14.29
CA HIS A 139 -5.37 6.51 14.52
C HIS A 139 -4.47 5.27 14.65
N ARG A 140 -3.47 5.15 13.78
CA ARG A 140 -2.52 4.03 13.73
C ARG A 140 -1.57 3.95 14.94
N ARG A 141 -1.31 5.08 15.59
CA ARG A 141 -0.47 5.15 16.81
C ARG A 141 -1.20 4.78 18.09
N ARG A 142 -2.54 4.66 18.06
CA ARG A 142 -3.31 4.25 19.23
C ARG A 142 -3.23 2.73 19.35
N PRO A 143 -2.74 2.18 20.47
CA PRO A 143 -2.87 0.75 20.72
C PRO A 143 -4.36 0.41 20.68
N THR A 144 -4.73 -0.64 19.95
CA THR A 144 -6.02 -1.29 20.12
C THR A 144 -6.10 -1.81 21.55
N THR A 145 -6.76 -1.04 22.42
CA THR A 145 -7.15 -1.44 23.77
C THR A 145 -8.20 -2.51 23.75
#